data_AF-A0A9Q0K7Y5-F1
#
_entry.id   AF-A0A9Q0K7Y5-F1
#
_cell.length_a   1.000
_cell.length_b   1.000
_cell.length_c   1.000
_cell.angle_alpha   90.00
_cell.angle_beta   90.00
_cell.angle_gamma   90.00
#
_symmetry.space_group_name_H-M   'P 1'
#
loop_
_entity.id
_entity.type
_entity.pdbx_description
1 polymer ?
#
loop_
_entity_poly.entity_id
_entity_poly.type
_entity_poly.pdbx_seq_one_letter_code
_entity_poly.pdbx_strand_id
1 'polypeptide(L)'
;MHKLNRGHRDKVQQFMAITGTSEKAALQALKASDWHLEGAFDIFYSQPQVKTVTDSRHLEELYNRYKDTYTDMILVDGITLLCNDLQVDPQDIVMLVLSWHMKAATMCEFSKQEFIGGLQSLGVDSLEKLRERIQYMRSELKDEQKFREIYNFAFSWAKEKGQKSLALDTAIGMWQLLFAEKQWPLVDHWCQFLQVRHNKAIPRDTWSQLLEFARRMKTQRCPSKRDMLHFQPSWISTRFARFCLTAASPVEEVETVSGEDEEPRVGTLQLLYALKGHVEDKVTSQGRMFVDVHINGRPP
;
A
#
# COMPACT_ATOMS: atom_id res chain seq x y z
N MET A 1 -1.73 30.49 -9.55
CA MET A 1 -3.20 30.35 -9.57
C MET A 1 -3.81 31.70 -9.96
N HIS A 2 -4.27 31.85 -11.20
CA HIS A 2 -5.00 33.07 -11.61
C HIS A 2 -6.37 33.08 -10.93
N LYS A 3 -6.66 34.10 -10.13
CA LYS A 3 -7.95 34.26 -9.45
C LYS A 3 -9.04 34.47 -10.50
N LEU A 4 -10.03 33.57 -10.53
CA LEU A 4 -11.25 33.74 -11.31
C LEU A 4 -11.99 35.01 -10.88
N ASN A 5 -12.44 35.80 -11.87
CA ASN A 5 -13.39 36.90 -11.74
C ASN A 5 -14.67 36.43 -11.01
N ARG A 6 -15.29 37.28 -10.19
CA ARG A 6 -16.59 37.02 -9.53
C ARG A 6 -17.64 36.46 -10.50
N GLY A 7 -17.85 37.09 -11.66
CA GLY A 7 -18.83 36.62 -12.64
C GLY A 7 -18.52 35.25 -13.24
N HIS A 8 -17.23 34.86 -13.29
CA HIS A 8 -16.83 33.51 -13.71
C HIS A 8 -17.08 32.47 -12.62
N ARG A 9 -16.93 32.84 -11.34
CA ARG A 9 -17.24 31.95 -10.21
C ARG A 9 -18.74 31.68 -10.12
N ASP A 10 -19.56 32.70 -10.31
CA ASP A 10 -21.01 32.57 -10.28
C ASP A 10 -21.49 31.62 -11.39
N LYS A 11 -20.93 31.74 -12.60
CA LYS A 11 -21.19 30.82 -13.71
C LYS A 11 -20.74 29.38 -13.40
N VAL A 12 -19.58 29.20 -12.77
CA VAL A 12 -19.11 27.86 -12.34
C VAL A 12 -20.06 27.24 -11.33
N GLN A 13 -20.48 28.00 -10.32
CA GLN A 13 -21.44 27.51 -9.32
C GLN A 13 -22.79 27.16 -9.94
N GLN A 14 -23.32 28.03 -10.82
CA GLN A 14 -24.58 27.78 -11.50
C GLN A 14 -24.50 26.55 -12.41
N PHE A 15 -23.40 26.40 -13.15
CA PHE A 15 -23.18 25.24 -14.03
C PHE A 15 -23.08 23.94 -13.23
N MET A 16 -22.34 23.95 -12.10
CA MET A 16 -22.24 22.80 -11.19
C MET A 16 -23.58 22.45 -10.55
N ALA A 17 -24.36 23.46 -10.15
CA ALA A 17 -25.68 23.24 -9.54
C ALA A 17 -26.66 22.56 -10.52
N ILE A 18 -26.57 22.88 -11.82
CA ILE A 18 -27.46 22.32 -12.85
C ILE A 18 -26.97 20.96 -13.36
N THR A 19 -25.67 20.80 -13.59
CA THR A 19 -25.11 19.57 -14.19
C THR A 19 -24.70 18.51 -13.18
N GLY A 20 -24.57 18.86 -11.89
CA GLY A 20 -24.02 17.99 -10.85
C GLY A 20 -22.53 17.66 -11.04
N THR A 21 -21.82 18.40 -11.90
CA THR A 21 -20.42 18.09 -12.26
C THR A 21 -19.40 18.69 -11.29
N SER A 22 -18.16 18.19 -11.34
CA SER A 22 -17.05 18.73 -10.55
C SER A 22 -16.64 20.13 -11.02
N GLU A 23 -16.06 20.94 -10.13
CA GLU A 23 -15.57 22.29 -10.46
C GLU A 23 -14.59 22.27 -11.64
N LYS A 24 -13.75 21.23 -11.73
CA LYS A 24 -12.80 21.05 -12.83
C LYS A 24 -13.51 20.86 -14.17
N ALA A 25 -14.55 20.03 -14.21
CA ALA A 25 -15.33 19.77 -15.42
C ALA A 25 -16.17 21.00 -15.81
N ALA A 26 -16.75 21.70 -14.84
CA ALA A 26 -17.44 22.97 -15.06
C ALA A 26 -16.50 24.02 -15.66
N LEU A 27 -15.28 24.15 -15.13
CA LEU A 27 -14.26 25.06 -15.66
C LEU A 27 -13.81 24.69 -17.07
N GLN A 28 -13.74 23.39 -17.40
CA GLN A 28 -13.37 22.93 -18.73
C GLN A 28 -14.47 23.27 -19.76
N ALA A 29 -15.74 22.96 -19.45
CA ALA A 29 -16.87 23.25 -20.32
C ALA A 29 -17.06 24.77 -20.51
N LEU A 30 -16.99 25.54 -19.42
CA LEU A 30 -17.12 27.00 -19.47
C LEU A 30 -15.95 27.68 -20.18
N LYS A 31 -14.73 27.14 -20.12
CA LYS A 31 -13.62 27.67 -20.94
C LYS A 31 -13.78 27.33 -22.42
N ALA A 32 -14.29 26.15 -22.73
CA ALA A 32 -14.51 25.70 -24.11
C ALA A 32 -15.66 26.44 -24.80
N SER A 33 -16.57 27.04 -24.03
CA SER A 33 -17.69 27.85 -24.53
C SER A 33 -17.47 29.36 -24.44
N ASP A 34 -16.23 29.82 -24.23
CA ASP A 34 -15.92 31.24 -23.98
C ASP A 34 -16.78 31.87 -22.86
N TRP A 35 -17.03 31.09 -21.80
CA TRP A 35 -17.85 31.44 -20.64
C TRP A 35 -19.34 31.67 -20.94
N HIS A 36 -19.85 31.15 -22.05
CA HIS A 36 -21.28 31.10 -22.32
C HIS A 36 -21.92 29.87 -21.64
N LEU A 37 -22.96 30.08 -20.84
CA LEU A 37 -23.58 29.02 -20.03
C LEU A 37 -24.30 28.00 -20.94
N GLU A 38 -25.11 28.48 -21.89
CA GLU A 38 -25.84 27.64 -22.85
C GLU A 38 -24.89 26.84 -23.73
N GLY A 39 -23.90 27.50 -24.34
CA GLY A 39 -22.86 26.82 -25.10
C GLY A 39 -22.05 25.82 -24.26
N ALA A 40 -21.83 26.09 -22.97
CA ALA A 40 -21.18 25.12 -22.08
C ALA A 40 -22.06 23.89 -21.83
N PHE A 41 -23.38 24.07 -21.73
CA PHE A 41 -24.31 22.93 -21.60
C PHE A 41 -24.30 22.11 -22.88
N ASP A 42 -24.39 22.76 -24.04
CA ASP A 42 -24.33 22.05 -25.33
C ASP A 42 -23.02 21.29 -25.48
N ILE A 43 -21.87 21.89 -25.18
CA ILE A 43 -20.57 21.21 -25.19
C ILE A 43 -20.53 20.05 -24.17
N PHE A 44 -21.12 20.24 -22.98
CA PHE A 44 -21.15 19.24 -21.92
C PHE A 44 -22.07 18.06 -22.23
N TYR A 45 -23.20 18.28 -22.92
CA TYR A 45 -24.16 17.23 -23.27
C TYR A 45 -23.92 16.62 -24.66
N SER A 46 -23.27 17.34 -25.59
CA SER A 46 -22.94 16.85 -26.94
C SER A 46 -21.64 16.05 -27.02
N GLN A 47 -20.67 16.35 -26.15
CA GLN A 47 -19.55 15.44 -25.98
C GLN A 47 -20.07 14.18 -25.26
N PRO A 48 -19.65 12.97 -25.66
CA PRO A 48 -19.71 11.79 -24.80
C PRO A 48 -18.71 12.00 -23.67
N GLN A 49 -19.00 12.98 -22.80
CA GLN A 49 -18.29 13.16 -21.56
C GLN A 49 -18.50 11.85 -20.82
N VAL A 50 -17.39 11.19 -20.49
CA VAL A 50 -17.37 10.17 -19.44
C VAL A 50 -17.83 10.88 -18.17
N LYS A 51 -19.14 10.96 -18.02
CA LYS A 51 -19.81 11.32 -16.80
C LYS A 51 -19.34 10.26 -15.81
N THR A 52 -18.38 10.61 -14.96
CA THR A 52 -18.23 10.01 -13.64
C THR A 52 -19.44 10.44 -12.79
N VAL A 53 -20.65 10.27 -13.33
CA VAL A 53 -21.91 10.44 -12.61
C VAL A 53 -22.17 9.06 -12.06
N THR A 54 -21.61 8.84 -10.89
CA THR A 54 -21.99 7.71 -10.05
C THR A 54 -23.40 7.96 -9.52
N ASP A 55 -24.27 6.97 -9.61
CA ASP A 55 -25.60 7.06 -9.00
C ASP A 55 -25.48 6.95 -7.47
N SER A 56 -25.89 8.01 -6.76
CA SER A 56 -25.89 8.04 -5.29
C SER A 56 -26.74 6.95 -4.65
N ARG A 57 -27.80 6.48 -5.33
CA ARG A 57 -28.65 5.38 -4.83
C ARG A 57 -27.93 4.04 -4.91
N HIS A 58 -27.29 3.74 -6.03
CA HIS A 58 -26.51 2.51 -6.17
C HIS A 58 -25.31 2.48 -5.20
N LEU A 59 -24.67 3.62 -4.96
CA LEU A 59 -23.61 3.74 -3.96
C LEU A 59 -24.10 3.46 -2.54
N GLU A 60 -25.29 3.95 -2.19
CA GLU A 60 -25.92 3.71 -0.89
C GLU A 60 -26.29 2.23 -0.73
N GLU A 61 -26.86 1.61 -1.76
CA GLU A 61 -27.17 0.17 -1.79
C GLU A 61 -25.90 -0.67 -1.65
N LEU A 62 -24.84 -0.32 -2.37
CA LEU A 62 -23.55 -1.01 -2.30
C LEU A 62 -22.90 -0.87 -0.92
N TYR A 63 -22.96 0.31 -0.31
CA TYR A 63 -22.49 0.52 1.06
C TYR A 63 -23.28 -0.34 2.05
N ASN A 64 -24.62 -0.33 1.96
CA ASN A 64 -25.49 -1.11 2.85
C ASN A 64 -25.29 -2.63 2.70
N ARG A 65 -24.83 -3.12 1.55
CA ARG A 65 -24.49 -4.54 1.35
C ARG A 65 -23.32 -5.00 2.23
N TYR A 66 -22.33 -4.15 2.46
CA TYR A 66 -21.10 -4.51 3.19
C TYR A 66 -21.02 -3.91 4.59
N LYS A 67 -21.91 -2.97 4.93
CA LYS A 67 -21.98 -2.32 6.23
C LYS A 67 -22.24 -3.34 7.34
N ASP A 68 -21.60 -3.12 8.48
CA ASP A 68 -21.83 -3.86 9.71
C ASP A 68 -23.27 -3.69 10.25
N THR A 69 -23.77 -4.71 10.94
CA THR A 69 -25.15 -4.70 11.44
C THR A 69 -25.35 -3.71 12.60
N TYR A 70 -24.30 -3.47 13.39
CA TYR A 70 -24.38 -2.73 14.65
C TYR A 70 -23.76 -1.33 14.57
N THR A 71 -22.95 -1.06 13.54
CA THR A 71 -22.22 0.20 13.38
C THR A 71 -22.37 0.77 11.98
N ASP A 72 -22.27 2.10 11.83
CA ASP A 72 -22.26 2.74 10.50
C ASP A 72 -20.88 2.73 9.86
N MET A 73 -20.31 1.52 9.75
CA MET A 73 -19.00 1.27 9.15
C MET A 73 -19.01 -0.08 8.42
N ILE A 74 -18.16 -0.22 7.42
CA ILE A 74 -17.78 -1.52 6.85
C ILE A 74 -16.57 -2.00 7.64
N LEU A 75 -16.71 -3.13 8.34
CA LEU A 75 -15.64 -3.74 9.15
C LEU A 75 -15.03 -4.96 8.44
N VAL A 76 -14.23 -5.75 9.14
CA VAL A 76 -13.51 -6.93 8.62
C VAL A 76 -14.42 -7.87 7.82
N ASP A 77 -15.60 -8.20 8.33
CA ASP A 77 -16.53 -9.13 7.66
C ASP A 77 -17.06 -8.54 6.34
N GLY A 78 -17.39 -7.24 6.36
CA GLY A 78 -17.83 -6.50 5.18
C GLY A 78 -16.74 -6.37 4.11
N ILE A 79 -15.50 -6.10 4.53
CA ILE A 79 -14.34 -6.07 3.63
C ILE A 79 -14.07 -7.47 3.05
N THR A 80 -14.18 -8.52 3.86
CA THR A 80 -14.00 -9.91 3.40
C THR A 80 -15.05 -10.27 2.35
N LEU A 81 -16.32 -9.90 2.58
CA LEU A 81 -17.39 -10.08 1.61
C LEU A 81 -17.12 -9.29 0.32
N LEU A 82 -16.69 -8.04 0.43
CA LEU A 82 -16.30 -7.22 -0.74
C LEU A 82 -15.17 -7.87 -1.54
N CYS A 83 -14.15 -8.40 -0.88
CA CYS A 83 -13.03 -9.11 -1.52
C CYS A 83 -13.52 -10.35 -2.28
N ASN A 84 -14.39 -11.15 -1.65
CA ASN A 84 -15.01 -12.32 -2.29
C ASN A 84 -15.82 -11.93 -3.53
N ASP A 85 -16.66 -10.90 -3.40
CA ASP A 85 -17.47 -10.37 -4.49
C ASP A 85 -16.59 -9.81 -5.63
N LEU A 86 -15.46 -9.18 -5.31
CA LEU A 86 -14.47 -8.71 -6.29
C LEU A 86 -13.59 -9.81 -6.88
N GLN A 87 -13.56 -11.01 -6.27
CA GLN A 87 -12.62 -12.09 -6.57
C GLN A 87 -11.16 -11.65 -6.40
N VAL A 88 -10.88 -10.92 -5.32
CA VAL A 88 -9.56 -10.41 -4.96
C VAL A 88 -9.18 -10.98 -3.59
N ASP A 89 -7.92 -11.39 -3.42
CA ASP A 89 -7.42 -11.80 -2.12
C ASP A 89 -7.40 -10.58 -1.16
N PRO A 90 -7.89 -10.69 0.10
CA PRO A 90 -7.85 -9.57 1.05
C PRO A 90 -6.45 -9.00 1.31
N GLN A 91 -5.40 -9.78 1.08
CA GLN A 91 -3.99 -9.39 1.19
C GLN A 91 -3.40 -8.86 -0.12
N ASP A 92 -4.17 -8.81 -1.21
CA ASP A 92 -3.70 -8.29 -2.50
C ASP A 92 -3.41 -6.78 -2.41
N ILE A 93 -2.34 -6.34 -3.08
CA ILE A 93 -1.92 -4.94 -3.14
C ILE A 93 -3.03 -4.01 -3.65
N VAL A 94 -3.96 -4.52 -4.46
CA VAL A 94 -5.14 -3.77 -4.91
C VAL A 94 -5.99 -3.26 -3.76
N MET A 95 -6.10 -3.99 -2.64
CA MET A 95 -6.85 -3.53 -1.48
C MET A 95 -6.20 -2.31 -0.83
N LEU A 96 -4.87 -2.24 -0.78
CA LEU A 96 -4.16 -1.04 -0.34
C LEU A 96 -4.41 0.15 -1.27
N VAL A 97 -4.38 -0.06 -2.59
CA VAL A 97 -4.61 1.02 -3.57
C VAL A 97 -6.06 1.51 -3.52
N LEU A 98 -7.01 0.59 -3.36
CA LEU A 98 -8.43 0.93 -3.17
C LEU A 98 -8.62 1.76 -1.90
N SER A 99 -8.04 1.34 -0.78
CA SER A 99 -8.07 2.11 0.47
C SER A 99 -7.43 3.48 0.34
N TRP A 100 -6.38 3.62 -0.47
CA TRP A 100 -5.77 4.92 -0.77
C TRP A 100 -6.72 5.85 -1.54
N HIS A 101 -7.45 5.34 -2.54
CA HIS A 101 -8.49 6.11 -3.24
C HIS A 101 -9.65 6.50 -2.33
N MET A 102 -10.03 5.60 -1.42
CA MET A 102 -11.03 5.88 -0.38
C MET A 102 -10.54 6.86 0.69
N LYS A 103 -9.24 7.18 0.70
CA LYS A 103 -8.56 7.97 1.75
C LYS A 103 -8.81 7.40 3.15
N ALA A 104 -8.83 6.08 3.25
CA ALA A 104 -9.17 5.38 4.47
C ALA A 104 -8.19 5.69 5.61
N ALA A 105 -8.72 6.01 6.77
CA ALA A 105 -7.92 6.37 7.93
C ALA A 105 -7.22 5.16 8.58
N THR A 106 -7.83 3.97 8.53
CA THR A 106 -7.37 2.78 9.26
C THR A 106 -7.64 1.51 8.45
N MET A 107 -6.71 0.55 8.53
CA MET A 107 -6.83 -0.76 7.93
C MET A 107 -8.00 -1.55 8.54
N CYS A 108 -8.62 -2.41 7.73
CA CYS A 108 -9.74 -3.27 8.12
C CYS A 108 -11.06 -2.56 8.48
N GLU A 109 -11.20 -1.27 8.16
CA GLU A 109 -12.45 -0.54 8.30
C GLU A 109 -12.61 0.52 7.21
N PHE A 110 -13.86 0.80 6.83
CA PHE A 110 -14.24 1.99 6.08
C PHE A 110 -15.44 2.66 6.73
N SER A 111 -15.36 3.97 6.94
CA SER A 111 -16.53 4.79 7.19
C SER A 111 -17.36 4.94 5.91
N LYS A 112 -18.64 5.29 6.07
CA LYS A 112 -19.53 5.62 4.95
C LYS A 112 -18.94 6.68 4.01
N GLN A 113 -18.34 7.72 4.58
CA GLN A 113 -17.78 8.83 3.82
C GLN A 113 -16.58 8.39 2.97
N GLU A 114 -15.69 7.58 3.52
CA GLU A 114 -14.52 7.04 2.81
C GLU A 114 -14.97 6.13 1.66
N PHE A 115 -15.91 5.22 1.93
CA PHE A 115 -16.39 4.27 0.92
C PHE A 115 -17.12 4.97 -0.23
N ILE A 116 -18.17 5.74 0.09
CA ILE A 116 -18.97 6.44 -0.94
C ILE A 116 -18.12 7.49 -1.65
N GLY A 117 -17.40 8.33 -0.91
CA GLY A 117 -16.57 9.39 -1.50
C GLY A 117 -15.43 8.85 -2.37
N GLY A 118 -14.82 7.73 -1.96
CA GLY A 118 -13.80 7.03 -2.74
C GLY A 118 -14.34 6.49 -4.06
N LEU A 119 -15.45 5.75 -4.02
CA LEU A 119 -16.07 5.20 -5.23
C LEU A 119 -16.58 6.29 -6.18
N GLN A 120 -17.15 7.38 -5.65
CA GLN A 120 -17.50 8.57 -6.44
C GLN A 120 -16.29 9.15 -7.18
N SER A 121 -15.16 9.29 -6.48
CA SER A 121 -13.92 9.81 -7.09
C SER A 121 -13.35 8.90 -8.18
N LEU A 122 -13.63 7.60 -8.10
CA LEU A 122 -13.26 6.60 -9.10
C LEU A 122 -14.27 6.49 -10.25
N GLY A 123 -15.42 7.15 -10.15
CA GLY A 123 -16.51 7.01 -11.11
C GLY A 123 -17.16 5.61 -11.06
N VAL A 124 -17.16 4.98 -9.89
CA VAL A 124 -17.67 3.62 -9.65
C VAL A 124 -18.95 3.70 -8.82
N ASP A 125 -20.02 3.05 -9.28
CA ASP A 125 -21.29 2.91 -8.55
C ASP A 125 -21.83 1.47 -8.60
N SER A 126 -21.06 0.52 -9.15
CA SER A 126 -21.41 -0.90 -9.19
C SER A 126 -20.16 -1.77 -9.00
N LEU A 127 -20.37 -3.03 -8.63
CA LEU A 127 -19.30 -3.99 -8.43
C LEU A 127 -18.54 -4.28 -9.73
N GLU A 128 -19.25 -4.33 -10.86
CA GLU A 128 -18.67 -4.55 -12.19
C GLU A 128 -17.69 -3.43 -12.55
N LYS A 129 -18.11 -2.17 -12.39
CA LYS A 129 -17.23 -1.01 -12.59
C LYS A 129 -16.03 -1.03 -11.64
N LEU A 130 -16.23 -1.48 -10.39
CA LEU A 130 -15.11 -1.61 -9.45
C LEU A 130 -14.11 -2.67 -9.92
N ARG A 131 -14.58 -3.82 -10.41
CA ARG A 131 -13.72 -4.87 -11.00
C ARG A 131 -12.94 -4.34 -12.20
N GLU A 132 -13.56 -3.57 -13.08
CA GLU A 132 -12.88 -2.93 -14.23
C GLU A 132 -11.76 -1.97 -13.80
N ARG A 133 -11.86 -1.35 -12.62
CA ARG A 133 -10.83 -0.46 -12.08
C ARG A 133 -9.63 -1.19 -11.48
N ILE A 134 -9.70 -2.49 -11.22
CA ILE A 134 -8.61 -3.27 -10.58
C ILE A 134 -7.31 -3.15 -11.38
N GLN A 135 -7.36 -3.36 -12.70
CA GLN A 135 -6.15 -3.27 -13.53
C GLN A 135 -5.60 -1.84 -13.60
N TYR A 136 -6.47 -0.84 -13.61
CA TYR A 136 -6.07 0.56 -13.51
C TYR A 136 -5.34 0.83 -12.19
N MET A 137 -5.89 0.40 -11.05
CA MET A 137 -5.28 0.57 -9.72
C MET A 137 -3.89 -0.06 -9.63
N ARG A 138 -3.69 -1.26 -10.22
CA ARG A 138 -2.35 -1.86 -10.33
C ARG A 138 -1.40 -0.99 -11.15
N SER A 139 -1.87 -0.49 -12.29
CA SER A 139 -1.05 0.34 -13.18
C SER A 139 -0.56 1.64 -12.52
N GLU A 140 -1.30 2.16 -11.54
CA GLU A 140 -0.91 3.37 -10.79
C GLU A 140 0.36 3.18 -9.97
N LEU A 141 0.65 1.95 -9.51
CA LEU A 141 1.87 1.64 -8.77
C LEU A 141 3.12 1.70 -9.65
N LYS A 142 2.97 1.72 -10.97
CA LYS A 142 4.10 1.90 -11.90
C LYS A 142 4.61 3.34 -11.88
N ASP A 143 3.72 4.31 -11.66
CA ASP A 143 4.09 5.71 -11.51
C ASP A 143 4.85 5.92 -10.19
N GLU A 144 6.03 6.55 -10.27
CA GLU A 144 6.91 6.69 -9.11
C GLU A 144 6.36 7.64 -8.05
N GLN A 145 5.59 8.66 -8.49
CA GLN A 145 4.99 9.64 -7.61
C GLN A 145 3.80 9.02 -6.86
N LYS A 146 2.87 8.38 -7.58
CA LYS A 146 1.75 7.66 -6.96
C LYS A 146 2.22 6.56 -6.04
N PHE A 147 3.23 5.77 -6.45
CA PHE A 147 3.82 4.78 -5.55
C PHE A 147 4.37 5.41 -4.27
N ARG A 148 5.02 6.58 -4.35
CA ARG A 148 5.48 7.31 -3.15
C ARG A 148 4.32 7.65 -2.22
N GLU A 149 3.23 8.14 -2.80
CA GLU A 149 2.04 8.55 -2.06
C GLU A 149 1.38 7.35 -1.38
N ILE A 150 1.18 6.25 -2.11
CA ILE A 150 0.62 4.99 -1.61
C ILE A 150 1.52 4.37 -0.53
N TYR A 151 2.84 4.35 -0.74
CA TYR A 151 3.82 3.87 0.24
C TYR A 151 3.74 4.65 1.55
N ASN A 152 3.65 5.98 1.48
CA ASN A 152 3.56 6.83 2.66
C ASN A 152 2.19 6.71 3.37
N PHE A 153 1.13 6.52 2.58
CA PHE A 153 -0.21 6.23 3.08
C PHE A 153 -0.26 4.92 3.86
N ALA A 154 0.34 3.85 3.33
CA ALA A 154 0.33 2.52 3.93
C ALA A 154 0.78 2.52 5.40
N PHE A 155 1.79 3.31 5.75
CA PHE A 155 2.23 3.46 7.15
C PHE A 155 1.12 4.01 8.06
N SER A 156 0.44 5.07 7.62
CA SER A 156 -0.63 5.70 8.43
C SER A 156 -1.82 4.77 8.55
N TRP A 157 -2.17 4.11 7.46
CA TRP A 157 -3.31 3.22 7.33
C TRP A 157 -3.14 1.93 8.15
N ALA A 158 -1.95 1.34 8.13
CA ALA A 158 -1.68 0.05 8.78
C ALA A 158 -1.36 0.16 10.29
N LYS A 159 -0.99 1.34 10.80
CA LYS A 159 -0.67 1.48 12.23
C LYS A 159 -1.96 1.59 13.04
N GLU A 160 -1.92 1.08 14.27
CA GLU A 160 -3.02 1.24 15.21
C GLU A 160 -3.28 2.72 15.59
N LYS A 161 -4.55 3.01 15.90
CA LYS A 161 -4.97 4.33 16.39
C LYS A 161 -4.22 4.67 17.68
N GLY A 162 -3.73 5.91 17.79
CA GLY A 162 -2.93 6.37 18.92
C GLY A 162 -1.43 6.01 18.89
N GLN A 163 -1.01 5.03 18.10
CA GLN A 163 0.42 4.66 18.01
C GLN A 163 1.22 5.61 17.11
N LYS A 164 2.51 5.79 17.41
CA LYS A 164 3.45 6.57 16.56
C LYS A 164 4.28 5.71 15.61
N SER A 165 4.30 4.41 15.84
CA SER A 165 5.08 3.43 15.10
C SER A 165 4.19 2.28 14.64
N LEU A 166 4.59 1.63 13.56
CA LEU A 166 3.94 0.44 13.01
C LEU A 166 4.49 -0.82 13.71
N ALA A 167 3.64 -1.77 14.06
CA ALA A 167 4.09 -3.06 14.57
C ALA A 167 5.03 -3.75 13.56
N LEU A 168 6.05 -4.45 14.06
CA LEU A 168 7.09 -5.01 13.20
C LEU A 168 6.52 -5.99 12.17
N ASP A 169 5.66 -6.91 12.60
CA ASP A 169 5.07 -7.92 11.72
C ASP A 169 4.21 -7.29 10.63
N THR A 170 3.41 -6.27 10.97
CA THR A 170 2.63 -5.49 9.99
C THR A 170 3.52 -4.74 9.02
N ALA A 171 4.64 -4.16 9.49
CA ALA A 171 5.59 -3.48 8.62
C ALA A 171 6.25 -4.45 7.62
N ILE A 172 6.63 -5.64 8.09
CA ILE A 172 7.20 -6.71 7.25
C ILE A 172 6.22 -7.10 6.16
N GLY A 173 4.98 -7.45 6.52
CA GLY A 173 3.97 -7.86 5.54
C GLY A 173 3.68 -6.76 4.51
N MET A 174 3.59 -5.50 4.97
CA MET A 174 3.33 -4.37 4.07
C MET A 174 4.52 -4.09 3.13
N TRP A 175 5.77 -4.25 3.59
CA TRP A 175 6.93 -4.15 2.71
C TRP A 175 7.00 -5.28 1.69
N GLN A 176 6.73 -6.52 2.09
CA GLN A 176 6.66 -7.64 1.15
C GLN A 176 5.61 -7.37 0.07
N LEU A 177 4.44 -6.86 0.45
CA LEU A 177 3.37 -6.50 -0.47
C LEU A 177 3.78 -5.38 -1.43
N LEU A 178 4.31 -4.27 -0.91
CA LEU A 178 4.71 -3.10 -1.72
C LEU A 178 5.90 -3.36 -2.64
N PHE A 179 6.88 -4.14 -2.18
CA PHE A 179 8.10 -4.39 -2.93
C PHE A 179 8.03 -5.63 -3.85
N ALA A 180 7.02 -6.50 -3.70
CA ALA A 180 6.70 -7.50 -4.71
C ALA A 180 6.36 -6.82 -6.05
N GLU A 181 5.56 -5.75 -6.03
CA GLU A 181 5.21 -4.97 -7.23
C GLU A 181 6.43 -4.24 -7.83
N LYS A 182 7.36 -3.77 -6.99
CA LYS A 182 8.61 -3.11 -7.45
C LYS A 182 9.74 -4.09 -7.77
N GLN A 183 9.57 -5.37 -7.49
CA GLN A 183 10.57 -6.42 -7.62
C GLN A 183 11.91 -6.04 -6.98
N TRP A 184 11.88 -5.45 -5.77
CA TRP A 184 13.11 -5.04 -5.10
C TRP A 184 13.83 -6.26 -4.51
N PRO A 185 15.03 -6.62 -5.00
CA PRO A 185 15.66 -7.93 -4.70
C PRO A 185 16.14 -8.10 -3.26
N LEU A 186 16.17 -7.02 -2.47
CA LEU A 186 16.66 -7.03 -1.09
C LEU A 186 15.54 -7.05 -0.06
N VAL A 187 14.26 -7.17 -0.47
CA VAL A 187 13.12 -7.15 0.46
C VAL A 187 13.21 -8.27 1.50
N ASP A 188 13.52 -9.50 1.09
CA ASP A 188 13.59 -10.64 2.02
C ASP A 188 14.76 -10.49 3.01
N HIS A 189 15.91 -10.04 2.52
CA HIS A 189 17.07 -9.73 3.35
C HIS A 189 16.75 -8.64 4.37
N TRP A 190 15.99 -7.62 3.95
CA TRP A 190 15.54 -6.53 4.82
C TRP A 190 14.62 -7.04 5.93
N CYS A 191 13.62 -7.84 5.57
CA CYS A 191 12.69 -8.44 6.53
C CYS A 191 13.42 -9.34 7.53
N GLN A 192 14.33 -10.19 7.07
CA GLN A 192 15.15 -11.05 7.93
C GLN A 192 16.05 -10.22 8.87
N PHE A 193 16.70 -9.18 8.36
CA PHE A 193 17.52 -8.28 9.16
C PHE A 193 16.72 -7.67 10.31
N LEU A 194 15.49 -7.20 10.04
CA LEU A 194 14.66 -6.60 11.06
C LEU A 194 14.24 -7.60 12.13
N GLN A 195 13.86 -8.81 11.74
CA GLN A 195 13.48 -9.86 12.69
C GLN A 195 14.65 -10.26 13.60
N VAL A 196 15.86 -10.40 13.06
CA VAL A 196 17.03 -10.88 13.81
C VAL A 196 17.72 -9.77 14.62
N ARG A 197 17.79 -8.54 14.08
CA ARG A 197 18.66 -7.48 14.63
C ARG A 197 17.91 -6.26 15.19
N HIS A 198 16.68 -5.98 14.74
CA HIS A 198 15.91 -4.83 15.19
C HIS A 198 14.85 -5.21 16.23
N ASN A 199 14.01 -6.20 15.89
CA ASN A 199 12.92 -6.76 16.70
C ASN A 199 12.08 -5.71 17.48
N LYS A 200 11.79 -4.57 16.82
CA LYS A 200 11.07 -3.43 17.39
C LYS A 200 10.13 -2.81 16.36
N ALA A 201 9.11 -2.11 16.84
CA ALA A 201 8.18 -1.33 16.03
C ALA A 201 8.91 -0.31 15.14
N ILE A 202 8.37 -0.07 13.96
CA ILE A 202 8.97 0.75 12.91
C ILE A 202 8.41 2.18 13.00
N PRO A 203 9.23 3.20 13.30
CA PRO A 203 8.79 4.59 13.25
C PRO A 203 8.68 5.08 11.80
N ARG A 204 7.92 6.16 11.58
CA ARG A 204 7.69 6.75 10.24
C ARG A 204 8.99 7.09 9.52
N ASP A 205 9.97 7.61 10.25
CA ASP A 205 11.28 7.97 9.67
C ASP A 205 11.98 6.74 9.05
N THR A 206 12.00 5.61 9.78
CA THR A 206 12.56 4.35 9.28
C THR A 206 11.80 3.83 8.06
N TRP A 207 10.47 3.91 8.09
CA TRP A 207 9.63 3.58 6.94
C TRP A 207 10.00 4.41 5.71
N SER A 208 10.05 5.74 5.82
CA SER A 208 10.37 6.63 4.70
C SER A 208 11.79 6.43 4.17
N GLN A 209 12.77 6.23 5.06
CA GLN A 209 14.17 6.05 4.67
C GLN A 209 14.40 4.79 3.83
N LEU A 210 13.66 3.71 4.10
CA LEU A 210 13.77 2.49 3.30
C LEU A 210 13.37 2.72 1.84
N LEU A 211 12.32 3.51 1.58
CA LEU A 211 11.92 3.82 0.21
C LEU A 211 13.02 4.57 -0.54
N GLU A 212 13.66 5.54 0.10
CA GLU A 212 14.76 6.31 -0.48
C GLU A 212 15.99 5.42 -0.72
N PHE A 213 16.27 4.49 0.19
CA PHE A 213 17.29 3.46 0.00
C PHE A 213 16.96 2.58 -1.22
N ALA A 214 15.77 1.95 -1.25
CA ALA A 214 15.35 1.06 -2.32
C ALA A 214 15.38 1.72 -3.70
N ARG A 215 14.97 2.99 -3.81
CA ARG A 215 15.03 3.78 -5.06
C ARG A 215 16.45 3.89 -5.62
N ARG A 216 17.42 4.15 -4.76
CA ARG A 216 18.81 4.37 -5.18
C ARG A 216 19.52 3.05 -5.46
N MET A 217 19.07 1.95 -4.83
CA MET A 217 19.59 0.60 -5.05
C MET A 217 18.94 -0.14 -6.22
N LYS A 218 18.01 0.50 -6.97
CA LYS A 218 17.34 -0.10 -8.13
C LYS A 218 18.30 -0.61 -9.24
N THR A 219 19.56 -0.18 -9.25
CA THR A 219 20.43 -0.30 -10.45
C THR A 219 21.57 -1.33 -10.34
N GLN A 220 21.76 -2.11 -9.26
CA GLN A 220 22.86 -3.11 -9.24
C GLN A 220 22.53 -4.42 -8.49
N ARG A 221 23.05 -5.54 -9.01
CA ARG A 221 23.35 -6.79 -8.25
C ARG A 221 23.99 -6.42 -6.91
N CYS A 222 23.76 -7.23 -5.86
CA CYS A 222 24.32 -7.10 -4.50
C CYS A 222 25.37 -5.99 -4.38
N PRO A 223 25.05 -4.85 -3.75
CA PRO A 223 25.95 -3.70 -3.74
C PRO A 223 27.32 -4.05 -3.20
N SER A 224 28.37 -3.51 -3.82
CA SER A 224 29.72 -3.73 -3.33
C SER A 224 29.92 -3.02 -1.98
N LYS A 225 30.89 -3.48 -1.18
CA LYS A 225 31.29 -2.81 0.08
C LYS A 225 31.48 -1.29 -0.10
N ARG A 226 31.95 -0.87 -1.28
CA ARG A 226 32.27 0.54 -1.61
C ARG A 226 31.00 1.38 -1.83
N ASP A 227 29.99 0.85 -2.50
CA ASP A 227 28.70 1.54 -2.73
C ASP A 227 27.93 1.74 -1.43
N MET A 228 28.12 0.83 -0.48
CA MET A 228 27.46 0.85 0.83
C MET A 228 28.12 1.79 1.84
N LEU A 229 29.44 2.00 1.73
CA LEU A 229 30.22 2.87 2.61
C LEU A 229 30.10 4.36 2.26
N HIS A 230 29.89 4.70 0.99
CA HIS A 230 29.68 6.09 0.55
C HIS A 230 28.33 6.69 1.02
N PHE A 231 27.52 5.91 1.73
CA PHE A 231 26.11 6.16 1.86
C PHE A 231 25.67 6.25 3.32
N GLN A 232 25.88 7.39 4.01
CA GLN A 232 25.40 7.61 5.39
C GLN A 232 24.99 9.08 5.65
N PRO A 233 24.01 9.36 6.55
CA PRO A 233 23.65 8.53 7.69
C PRO A 233 22.15 8.33 7.91
N SER A 234 21.70 7.08 7.81
CA SER A 234 20.75 6.58 8.80
C SER A 234 21.21 5.20 9.27
N TRP A 235 20.90 4.86 10.52
CA TRP A 235 21.32 3.57 11.09
C TRP A 235 20.90 2.37 10.23
N ILE A 236 19.81 2.54 9.47
CA ILE A 236 19.27 1.58 8.51
C ILE A 236 20.32 1.27 7.45
N SER A 237 20.84 2.28 6.74
CA SER A 237 21.78 2.03 5.67
C SER A 237 23.08 1.44 6.20
N THR A 238 23.57 1.78 7.42
CA THR A 238 24.83 1.20 7.91
C THR A 238 24.66 -0.25 8.33
N ARG A 239 23.66 -0.52 9.18
CA ARG A 239 23.49 -1.84 9.80
C ARG A 239 22.93 -2.86 8.82
N PHE A 240 21.99 -2.45 7.97
CA PHE A 240 21.46 -3.32 6.93
C PHE A 240 22.53 -3.60 5.88
N ALA A 241 23.29 -2.59 5.48
CA ALA A 241 24.40 -2.83 4.56
C ALA A 241 25.40 -3.84 5.12
N ARG A 242 25.83 -3.65 6.37
CA ARG A 242 26.76 -4.59 7.02
C ARG A 242 26.17 -6.00 7.08
N PHE A 243 24.87 -6.12 7.37
CA PHE A 243 24.18 -7.41 7.37
C PHE A 243 24.23 -8.09 6.00
N CYS A 244 23.91 -7.39 4.92
CA CYS A 244 24.00 -7.93 3.56
C CYS A 244 25.43 -8.34 3.20
N LEU A 245 26.44 -7.58 3.62
CA LEU A 245 27.86 -7.91 3.37
C LEU A 245 28.32 -9.15 4.14
N THR A 246 27.85 -9.34 5.37
CA THR A 246 28.16 -10.56 6.14
C THR A 246 27.44 -11.77 5.54
N ALA A 247 26.23 -11.60 5.01
CA ALA A 247 25.47 -12.68 4.37
C ALA A 247 26.00 -13.06 2.97
N ALA A 248 26.64 -12.13 2.25
CA ALA A 248 27.13 -12.35 0.89
C ALA A 248 28.58 -12.86 0.81
N SER A 249 29.31 -12.96 1.92
CA SER A 249 30.65 -13.55 1.91
C SER A 249 30.54 -15.07 1.78
N PRO A 250 31.16 -15.72 0.77
CA PRO A 250 31.38 -17.15 0.84
C PRO A 250 32.14 -17.42 2.13
N VAL A 251 31.65 -18.35 2.94
CA VAL A 251 32.44 -18.88 4.05
C VAL A 251 33.69 -19.48 3.39
N GLU A 252 34.86 -18.88 3.60
CA GLU A 252 36.12 -19.57 3.29
C GLU A 252 36.05 -20.91 4.03
N GLU A 253 36.01 -22.00 3.25
CA GLU A 253 36.25 -23.34 3.76
C GLU A 253 37.58 -23.27 4.51
N VAL A 254 37.52 -23.38 5.83
CA VAL A 254 38.71 -23.56 6.64
C VAL A 254 39.27 -24.91 6.23
N GLU A 255 40.31 -24.88 5.39
CA GLU A 255 41.16 -26.02 5.10
C GLU A 255 41.54 -26.68 6.43
N THR A 256 41.22 -27.96 6.53
CA THR A 256 41.62 -28.80 7.65
C THR A 256 43.14 -28.91 7.69
N VAL A 257 43.80 -28.07 8.48
CA VAL A 257 45.16 -28.32 8.94
C VAL A 257 45.06 -29.23 10.16
N SER A 258 45.51 -30.46 9.98
CA SER A 258 45.72 -31.45 11.03
C SER A 258 46.80 -30.96 12.02
N GLY A 259 46.44 -30.80 13.29
CA GLY A 259 47.42 -30.55 14.36
C GLY A 259 46.79 -29.98 15.63
N GLU A 260 46.43 -30.89 16.53
CA GLU A 260 46.39 -30.81 18.00
C GLU A 260 45.90 -29.52 18.71
N ASP A 261 44.85 -29.72 19.52
CA ASP A 261 44.43 -28.96 20.70
C ASP A 261 44.10 -27.45 20.57
N GLU A 262 42.93 -27.14 20.01
CA GLU A 262 42.02 -26.14 20.59
C GLU A 262 40.58 -26.37 20.10
N GLU A 263 39.63 -26.45 21.02
CA GLU A 263 38.20 -26.69 20.76
C GLU A 263 37.55 -25.49 20.04
N PRO A 264 37.12 -25.62 18.76
CA PRO A 264 36.48 -24.51 18.08
C PRO A 264 35.02 -24.42 18.54
N ARG A 265 34.57 -23.23 18.93
CA ARG A 265 33.18 -22.97 19.36
C ARG A 265 32.19 -23.20 18.20
N VAL A 266 31.68 -24.43 18.11
CA VAL A 266 30.62 -24.93 17.21
C VAL A 266 29.27 -24.16 17.38
N GLY A 267 29.15 -23.27 18.37
CA GLY A 267 27.88 -22.63 18.74
C GLY A 267 27.26 -21.66 17.73
N THR A 268 28.02 -21.06 16.81
CA THR A 268 27.45 -20.02 15.91
C THR A 268 26.90 -20.58 14.59
N LEU A 269 27.49 -21.66 14.08
CA LEU A 269 27.06 -22.34 12.86
C LEU A 269 25.81 -23.19 13.09
N GLN A 270 25.71 -23.87 14.24
CA GLN A 270 24.49 -24.57 14.66
C GLN A 270 23.33 -23.57 14.83
N LEU A 271 23.57 -22.37 15.35
CA LEU A 271 22.54 -21.35 15.55
C LEU A 271 22.03 -20.78 14.22
N LEU A 272 22.91 -20.56 13.23
CA LEU A 272 22.52 -20.04 11.92
C LEU A 272 21.78 -21.08 11.08
N TYR A 273 22.19 -22.36 11.11
CA TYR A 273 21.45 -23.44 10.45
C TYR A 273 20.13 -23.75 11.16
N ALA A 274 20.10 -23.73 12.51
CA ALA A 274 18.87 -23.87 13.28
C ALA A 274 17.92 -22.70 13.04
N LEU A 275 18.42 -21.47 12.89
CA LEU A 275 17.62 -20.29 12.54
C LEU A 275 17.11 -20.36 11.10
N LYS A 276 17.89 -20.88 10.15
CA LYS A 276 17.46 -21.03 8.75
C LYS A 276 16.35 -22.07 8.63
N GLY A 277 16.47 -23.21 9.32
CA GLY A 277 15.41 -24.23 9.43
C GLY A 277 14.18 -23.74 10.20
N HIS A 278 14.36 -23.03 11.33
CA HIS A 278 13.24 -22.44 12.07
C HIS A 278 12.54 -21.31 11.30
N VAL A 279 13.22 -20.59 10.43
CA VAL A 279 12.63 -19.54 9.58
C VAL A 279 11.86 -20.15 8.42
N GLU A 280 12.36 -21.21 7.77
CA GLU A 280 11.59 -21.93 6.75
C GLU A 280 10.35 -22.61 7.36
N ASP A 281 10.48 -23.21 8.55
CA ASP A 281 9.35 -23.80 9.28
C ASP A 281 8.40 -22.73 9.85
N LYS A 282 8.88 -21.57 10.31
CA LYS A 282 8.02 -20.44 10.75
C LYS A 282 7.36 -19.71 9.59
N VAL A 283 8.00 -19.54 8.45
CA VAL A 283 7.38 -18.91 7.27
C VAL A 283 6.28 -19.83 6.71
N THR A 284 6.53 -21.14 6.69
CA THR A 284 5.52 -22.13 6.25
C THR A 284 4.40 -22.32 7.27
N SER A 285 4.70 -22.26 8.57
CA SER A 285 3.69 -22.37 9.64
C SER A 285 2.96 -21.06 9.98
N GLN A 286 3.57 -19.88 9.86
CA GLN A 286 2.90 -18.57 9.96
C GLN A 286 2.08 -18.26 8.70
N GLY A 287 2.54 -18.69 7.52
CA GLY A 287 1.72 -18.72 6.31
C GLY A 287 0.46 -19.59 6.46
N ARG A 288 0.51 -20.66 7.28
CA ARG A 288 -0.66 -21.45 7.69
C ARG A 288 -1.41 -20.87 8.89
N MET A 289 -0.76 -20.20 9.84
CA MET A 289 -1.41 -19.64 11.04
C MET A 289 -2.31 -18.44 10.70
N PHE A 290 -2.03 -17.72 9.61
CA PHE A 290 -2.97 -16.75 9.03
C PHE A 290 -4.23 -17.39 8.45
N VAL A 291 -4.23 -18.70 8.17
CA VAL A 291 -5.40 -19.46 7.68
C VAL A 291 -6.28 -19.95 8.84
N ASP A 292 -5.71 -20.25 10.01
CA ASP A 292 -6.46 -20.88 11.12
C ASP A 292 -7.02 -19.93 12.19
N VAL A 293 -6.55 -18.68 12.29
CA VAL A 293 -6.98 -17.77 13.37
C VAL A 293 -8.34 -17.08 13.10
N HIS A 294 -8.95 -17.24 11.92
CA HIS A 294 -10.25 -16.61 11.59
C HIS A 294 -11.38 -17.54 11.13
N ILE A 295 -11.25 -18.88 11.22
CA ILE A 295 -12.31 -19.81 10.74
C ILE A 295 -13.05 -20.59 11.85
N ASN A 296 -12.66 -20.50 13.12
CA ASN A 296 -13.36 -21.27 14.18
C ASN A 296 -13.91 -20.39 15.31
N GLY A 297 -15.04 -19.75 15.03
CA GLY A 297 -15.91 -19.13 16.02
C GLY A 297 -17.37 -19.54 15.83
N ARG A 298 -17.72 -20.80 16.14
CA ARG A 298 -19.12 -21.20 16.42
C ARG A 298 -19.24 -21.59 17.89
N PRO A 299 -20.20 -21.02 18.65
CA PRO A 299 -20.65 -21.62 19.90
C PRO A 299 -21.88 -22.52 19.67
N PRO A 300 -22.22 -23.39 20.66
CA PRO A 300 -23.17 -24.50 20.52
C PRO A 300 -24.63 -24.09 20.34
#